data_AF-A0A7C1BT08-F1
#
_entry.id   AF-A0A7C1BT08-F1
#
_cell.length_a   1.000
_cell.length_b   1.000
_cell.length_c   1.000
_cell.angle_alpha   90.00
_cell.angle_beta   90.00
_cell.angle_gamma   90.00
#
_symmetry.space_group_name_H-M   'P 1'
#
loop_
_entity.id
_entity.type
_entity.pdbx_description
1 polymer ?
#
loop_
_entity_poly.entity_id
_entity_poly.type
_entity_poly.pdbx_seq_one_letter_code
_entity_poly.pdbx_strand_id
1 'polypeptide(L)'
;MFDYTVVVVGDESEASEVRGLVRSLERSPLGAGLRTLNTRLVPVAESGWNGAAGNGLGTLFALQNASRAEGKDLVKEVKAGKSVLVVHTAGEGT
;
A
#
# COMPACT_ATOMS: atom_id res chain seq x y z
N MET A 1 -5.45 -14.43 -2.93
CA MET A 1 -4.36 -13.63 -2.31
C MET A 1 -4.04 -12.49 -3.25
N PHE A 2 -3.81 -11.28 -2.75
CA PHE A 2 -3.62 -10.11 -3.61
C PHE A 2 -2.16 -9.99 -4.07
N ASP A 3 -1.92 -9.67 -5.34
CA ASP A 3 -0.56 -9.44 -5.86
C ASP A 3 0.11 -8.23 -5.18
N TYR A 4 -0.69 -7.20 -4.88
CA TYR A 4 -0.27 -6.00 -4.17
C TYR A 4 -1.21 -5.72 -3.00
N THR A 5 -0.64 -5.28 -1.88
CA THR A 5 -1.37 -4.77 -0.72
C THR A 5 -0.86 -3.38 -0.42
N VAL A 6 -1.64 -2.37 -0.80
CA VAL A 6 -1.36 -0.96 -0.55
C VAL A 6 -1.83 -0.62 0.86
N VAL A 7 -0.92 -0.14 1.70
CA VAL A 7 -1.23 0.30 3.07
C VAL A 7 -1.16 1.81 3.09
N VAL A 8 -2.30 2.45 3.31
CA VAL A 8 -2.43 3.91 3.29
C VAL A 8 -2.32 4.43 4.72
N VAL A 9 -1.31 5.26 4.95
CA VAL A 9 -0.96 5.85 6.25
C VAL A 9 -1.02 7.38 6.18
N GLY A 10 -0.98 8.05 7.33
CA GLY A 10 -1.29 9.48 7.42
C GLY A 10 -0.27 10.33 6.67
N ASP A 11 1.02 10.05 6.83
CA ASP A 11 2.10 10.82 6.22
C ASP A 11 3.30 9.98 5.75
N GLU A 12 4.28 10.65 5.14
CA GLU A 12 5.47 9.99 4.60
C GLU A 12 6.43 9.48 5.68
N SER A 13 6.37 10.03 6.91
CA SER A 13 7.15 9.52 8.03
C SER A 13 6.63 8.14 8.43
N GLU A 14 5.32 8.01 8.63
CA GLU A 14 4.65 6.74 8.90
C GLU A 14 4.89 5.74 7.75
N ALA A 15 4.80 6.20 6.49
CA ALA A 15 5.04 5.33 5.34
C ALA A 15 6.49 4.81 5.32
N SER A 16 7.45 5.65 5.70
CA SER A 16 8.86 5.26 5.85
C SER A 16 9.07 4.23 6.96
N GLU A 17 8.42 4.41 8.10
CA GLU A 17 8.47 3.47 9.22
C GLU A 17 7.92 2.09 8.84
N VAL A 18 6.73 2.05 8.20
CA VAL A 18 6.13 0.80 7.72
C VAL A 18 7.04 0.13 6.68
N ARG A 19 7.64 0.90 5.75
CA ARG A 19 8.64 0.36 4.81
C ARG A 19 9.84 -0.24 5.54
N GLY A 20 10.32 0.40 6.60
CA GLY A 20 11.39 -0.10 7.46
C GLY A 20 11.03 -1.42 8.15
N LEU A 21 9.82 -1.50 8.71
CA LEU A 21 9.29 -2.70 9.35
C LEU A 21 9.15 -3.86 8.35
N VAL A 22 8.57 -3.62 7.18
CA VAL A 22 8.46 -4.63 6.12
C VAL A 22 9.84 -5.18 5.74
N ARG A 23 10.81 -4.30 5.48
CA ARG A 23 12.19 -4.73 5.16
C ARG A 23 12.88 -5.48 6.30
N SER A 24 12.56 -5.13 7.55
CA SER A 24 13.08 -5.84 8.72
C SER A 24 12.48 -7.24 8.82
N LEU A 25 11.16 -7.35 8.65
CA LEU A 25 10.43 -8.61 8.67
C LEU A 25 10.87 -9.53 7.54
N GLU A 26 11.03 -9.03 6.31
CA GLU A 26 11.52 -9.82 5.17
C GLU A 26 12.91 -10.44 5.41
N ARG A 27 13.74 -9.81 6.25
CA ARG A 27 15.08 -10.29 6.63
C ARG A 27 15.09 -11.15 7.89
N SER A 28 13.98 -11.19 8.64
CA SER A 28 13.84 -11.93 9.89
C SER A 28 13.46 -13.40 9.64
N PRO A 29 13.82 -14.33 10.55
CA PRO A 29 13.28 -15.70 10.55
C PRO A 29 11.74 -15.75 10.62
N LEU A 30 11.11 -14.74 11.24
CA LEU A 30 9.65 -14.56 11.29
C LEU A 30 9.07 -14.10 9.94
N GLY A 31 9.92 -13.60 9.03
CA GLY A 31 9.56 -13.19 7.67
C GLY A 31 9.10 -14.32 6.78
N ALA A 32 9.31 -15.59 7.18
CA ALA A 32 8.82 -16.73 6.42
C ALA A 32 7.30 -16.66 6.18
N GLY A 33 6.53 -16.24 7.20
CA GLY A 33 5.08 -16.04 7.07
C GLY A 33 4.72 -14.91 6.09
N LEU A 34 5.47 -13.82 6.11
CA LEU A 34 5.24 -12.68 5.20
C LEU A 34 5.56 -13.06 3.74
N ARG A 35 6.61 -13.86 3.52
CA ARG A 35 6.93 -14.42 2.20
C ARG A 35 5.85 -15.37 1.69
N THR A 36 5.19 -16.12 2.59
CA THR A 36 4.05 -16.99 2.21
C THR A 36 2.79 -16.22 1.86
N LEU A 37 2.70 -14.92 2.20
CA LEU A 37 1.57 -14.08 1.81
C LEU A 37 1.58 -13.70 0.32
N ASN A 38 2.61 -14.07 -0.46
CA ASN A 38 2.68 -13.88 -1.92
C ASN A 38 2.15 -12.51 -2.41
N THR A 39 2.37 -11.46 -1.62
CA THR A 39 1.85 -10.12 -1.86
C THR A 39 2.98 -9.11 -1.67
N ARG A 40 2.98 -8.07 -2.48
CA ARG A 40 3.87 -6.92 -2.30
C ARG A 40 3.19 -5.89 -1.42
N LEU A 41 3.76 -5.62 -0.25
CA LEU A 41 3.30 -4.53 0.62
C LEU A 41 3.82 -3.19 0.09
N VAL A 42 2.92 -2.25 -0.15
CA VAL A 42 3.23 -0.92 -0.70
C VAL A 42 2.68 0.16 0.24
N PRO A 43 3.47 0.61 1.23
CA PRO A 43 3.06 1.67 2.13
C PRO A 43 3.11 3.04 1.42
N VAL A 44 2.03 3.80 1.52
CA VAL A 44 1.89 5.12 0.88
C VAL A 44 1.22 6.11 1.82
N ALA A 45 1.65 7.37 1.76
CA ALA A 45 1.00 8.43 2.50
C ALA A 45 -0.26 8.93 1.79
N GLU A 46 -1.23 9.36 2.58
CA GLU A 46 -2.38 10.14 2.11
C GLU A 46 -2.29 11.64 2.40
N SER A 47 -1.22 12.14 3.02
CA SER A 47 -1.08 13.55 3.42
C SER A 47 -1.31 14.59 2.31
N GLY A 48 -1.26 14.20 1.04
CA GLY A 48 -1.63 15.04 -0.11
C GLY A 48 -3.11 15.01 -0.51
N TRP A 49 -3.95 14.24 0.19
CA TRP A 49 -5.37 14.06 -0.06
C TRP A 49 -6.21 14.94 0.88
N ASN A 50 -6.98 15.86 0.30
CA ASN A 50 -7.87 16.75 1.04
C ASN A 50 -9.30 16.20 1.01
N GLY A 51 -9.55 15.07 1.68
CA GLY A 51 -10.87 14.47 1.79
C GLY A 51 -10.88 13.19 2.63
N ALA A 52 -12.06 12.59 2.80
CA ALA A 52 -12.19 11.34 3.55
C ALA A 52 -11.38 10.21 2.91
N ALA A 53 -10.73 9.39 3.75
CA ALA A 53 -10.06 8.18 3.31
C ALA A 53 -11.09 7.12 2.88
N GLY A 54 -10.67 6.11 2.13
CA GLY A 54 -11.55 4.99 1.77
C GLY A 54 -12.67 5.28 0.76
N ASN A 55 -12.95 6.54 0.41
CA ASN A 55 -13.87 6.83 -0.69
C ASN A 55 -13.23 6.49 -2.05
N GLY A 56 -14.02 6.56 -3.14
CA GLY A 56 -13.54 6.19 -4.48
C GLY A 56 -12.36 7.04 -4.97
N LEU A 57 -12.33 8.33 -4.66
CA LEU A 57 -11.25 9.24 -5.08
C LEU A 57 -10.01 9.11 -4.20
N GLY A 58 -10.17 8.97 -2.88
CA GLY A 58 -9.07 8.70 -1.95
C GLY A 58 -8.41 7.36 -2.26
N THR A 59 -9.20 6.34 -2.62
CA THR A 59 -8.68 5.05 -3.08
C THR A 59 -7.91 5.18 -4.39
N LEU A 60 -8.40 5.98 -5.34
CA LEU A 60 -7.68 6.25 -6.58
C LEU A 60 -6.35 6.99 -6.33
N PHE A 61 -6.36 7.97 -5.42
CA PHE A 61 -5.17 8.71 -5.01
C PHE A 61 -4.12 7.77 -4.39
N ALA A 62 -4.53 6.92 -3.45
CA ALA A 62 -3.67 5.90 -2.86
C ALA A 62 -3.07 4.95 -3.92
N LEU A 63 -3.87 4.51 -4.89
CA LEU A 63 -3.40 3.63 -5.96
C LEU A 63 -2.39 4.32 -6.89
N GLN A 64 -2.55 5.62 -7.14
CA GLN A 64 -1.59 6.42 -7.90
C GLN A 64 -0.27 6.58 -7.15
N ASN A 65 -0.31 6.84 -5.84
CA ASN A 65 0.88 6.91 -5.00
C ASN A 65 1.60 5.56 -4.96
N ALA A 66 0.85 4.46 -4.85
CA ALA A 66 1.42 3.11 -4.86
C ALA A 66 2.07 2.79 -6.20
N SER A 67 1.44 3.22 -7.30
CA SER A 67 2.01 3.08 -8.64
C SER A 67 3.35 3.80 -8.79
N ARG A 68 3.46 5.02 -8.22
CA ARG A 68 4.71 5.79 -8.19
C ARG A 68 5.77 5.09 -7.33
N ALA A 69 5.39 4.59 -6.15
CA ALA A 69 6.30 3.91 -5.24
C ALA A 69 6.88 2.61 -5.84
N GLU A 70 6.07 1.83 -6.55
CA GLU A 70 6.51 0.60 -7.22
C GLU A 70 7.20 0.85 -8.58
N GLY A 71 7.15 2.09 -9.11
CA GLY A 71 7.60 2.40 -10.46
C GLY A 71 6.80 1.65 -11.55
N LYS A 72 5.54 1.30 -11.27
CA LYS A 72 4.65 0.52 -12.15
C LYS A 72 3.23 1.06 -12.10
N ASP A 73 2.53 1.05 -13.23
CA ASP A 73 1.11 1.42 -13.28
C ASP A 73 0.24 0.28 -12.75
N LEU A 74 -0.13 0.34 -11.47
CA LEU A 74 -0.92 -0.72 -10.83
C LEU A 74 -2.32 -0.84 -11.42
N VAL A 75 -2.87 0.20 -12.05
CA VAL A 75 -4.15 0.11 -12.76
C VAL A 75 -4.01 -0.77 -14.00
N LYS A 76 -2.91 -0.65 -14.74
CA LYS A 76 -2.61 -1.56 -15.86
C LYS A 76 -2.38 -2.99 -15.40
N GLU A 77 -1.66 -3.19 -14.30
CA GLU A 77 -1.47 -4.52 -13.71
C GLU A 77 -2.81 -5.17 -13.38
N VAL A 78 -3.74 -4.44 -12.73
CA VAL A 78 -5.08 -4.94 -12.42
C VAL A 78 -5.86 -5.30 -13.68
N LYS A 79 -5.82 -4.45 -14.71
CA LYS A 79 -6.43 -4.75 -16.02
C LYS A 79 -5.83 -5.98 -16.69
N ALA A 80 -4.58 -6.31 -16.41
CA ALA A 80 -3.91 -7.52 -16.86
C ALA A 80 -4.23 -8.76 -16.00
N GLY A 81 -5.14 -8.64 -15.03
CA GLY A 81 -5.59 -9.74 -14.18
C GLY A 81 -4.90 -9.81 -12.82
N LYS A 82 -4.05 -8.84 -12.47
CA LYS A 82 -3.49 -8.73 -11.11
C LYS A 82 -4.53 -8.23 -10.13
N SER A 83 -4.27 -8.47 -8.86
CA SER A 83 -5.16 -8.14 -7.76
C SER A 83 -4.48 -7.17 -6.79
N VAL A 84 -5.19 -6.11 -6.40
CA VAL A 84 -4.71 -5.10 -5.47
C VAL A 84 -5.69 -4.99 -4.31
N LEU A 85 -5.19 -5.10 -3.08
CA LEU A 85 -5.90 -4.72 -1.86
C LEU A 85 -5.43 -3.33 -1.44
N VAL A 86 -6.37 -2.45 -1.11
CA VAL A 86 -6.06 -1.13 -0.52
C VAL A 86 -6.61 -1.12 0.90
N VAL A 87 -5.72 -0.97 1.88
CA VAL A 87 -6.05 -0.90 3.30
C VAL A 87 -5.82 0.54 3.75
N HIS A 88 -6.92 1.25 4.03
CA HIS A 88 -6.86 2.58 4.62
C HIS A 88 -6.71 2.42 6.13
N THR A 89 -5.60 2.91 6.68
CA THR A 89 -5.32 2.86 8.14
C THR A 89 -5.32 4.23 8.79
N ALA A 90 -5.37 5.29 7.99
CA ALA A 90 -5.44 6.67 8.41
C ALA A 90 -6.59 7.39 7.66
N GLY A 91 -6.91 8.60 8.12
CA GLY A 91 -7.81 9.54 7.44
C GLY A 91 -9.11 9.84 8.20
N GLU A 92 -9.85 10.88 7.75
CA GLU A 92 -11.19 11.13 8.27
C GLU A 92 -12.16 10.07 7.72
N GLY A 93 -12.85 9.35 8.61
CA GLY A 93 -13.89 8.39 8.26
C GLY A 93 -13.43 6.96 7.97
N THR A 94 -12.19 6.62 8.35
CA THR A 94 -11.63 5.25 8.31
C THR A 94 -12.16 4.36 9.43
#